data_AF-A0A8J4BHF6-F1
#
_entry.id   AF-A0A8J4BHF6-F1
#
_cell.length_a   1.000
_cell.length_b   1.000
_cell.length_c   1.000
_cell.angle_alpha   90.00
_cell.angle_beta   90.00
_cell.angle_gamma   90.00
#
_symmetry.space_group_name_H-M   'P 1'
#
loop_
_entity.id
_entity.type
_entity.pdbx_description
1 polymer ?
#
loop_
_entity_poly.entity_id
_entity_poly.type
_entity_poly.pdbx_seq_one_letter_code
_entity_poly.pdbx_strand_id
1 'polypeptide(L)'
;MTPSGDAVVKVYCVPSIKGLGFTLPVCSPRRIAELMKLLVALDKLSEDCGFTDLIPRMWLAPVLGVLPGVGYPIDWWGLWMEYVEGISLENFLYRGIPRRLPLETIADMFNNRLNKTRIVKGAIFDLLTSQCDRHAQNLFLQEDGNLKLIDNESCLQHMWRNCGFDSVMVPTTQKQEIVRLGNDFVSKLPISTGQPQVPRFYADPQLLLDYRCYLPEGREQMGTEYPPPIDKCLRNIASMTPKEIASFYGFPDGVAAINLHFRATDMITRGYEWAAKYGHPQNAPTKRYRFQPKCCSLRVHEGGFVCGHAWKPSFELPLGDPFTGREWDKDRADPGTYWGGTFPEDGDMVVNVSDVDPITGRRRRWARRQVVKRFQATPSHHRLNVGGTA
;
A
#
# COMPACT_ATOMS: atom_id res chain seq x y z
N MET A 1 -16.58 25.31 -5.15
CA MET A 1 -17.87 24.60 -4.98
C MET A 1 -17.77 23.30 -5.74
N THR A 2 -18.27 22.21 -5.17
CA THR A 2 -18.23 20.86 -5.77
C THR A 2 -19.21 20.79 -6.95
N PRO A 3 -18.93 20.00 -8.00
CA PRO A 3 -19.84 19.89 -9.16
C PRO A 3 -21.25 19.40 -8.79
N SER A 4 -21.37 18.56 -7.75
CA SER A 4 -22.65 18.05 -7.25
C SER A 4 -23.39 19.02 -6.33
N GLY A 5 -22.72 20.07 -5.81
CA GLY A 5 -23.23 20.91 -4.73
C GLY A 5 -23.14 20.27 -3.34
N ASP A 6 -22.85 18.97 -3.26
CA ASP A 6 -22.71 18.22 -2.00
C ASP A 6 -21.25 18.13 -1.55
N ALA A 7 -21.06 18.10 -0.23
CA ALA A 7 -19.76 17.95 0.40
C ALA A 7 -19.85 17.07 1.64
N VAL A 8 -18.75 16.39 1.95
CA VAL A 8 -18.59 15.63 3.20
C VAL A 8 -17.57 16.33 4.07
N VAL A 9 -17.83 16.41 5.37
CA VAL A 9 -16.87 16.97 6.32
C VAL A 9 -16.35 15.91 7.28
N LYS A 10 -15.03 15.80 7.37
CA LYS A 10 -14.34 15.01 8.39
C LYS A 10 -14.04 15.91 9.58
N VAL A 11 -14.75 15.65 10.66
CA VAL A 11 -14.56 16.33 11.95
C VAL A 11 -13.70 15.45 12.84
N TYR A 12 -12.64 16.04 13.40
CA TYR A 12 -11.72 15.37 14.31
C TYR A 12 -11.99 15.80 15.76
N CYS A 13 -11.45 15.06 16.72
CA CYS A 13 -11.61 15.32 18.16
C CYS A 13 -13.04 15.27 18.70
N VAL A 14 -13.96 14.60 18.00
CA VAL A 14 -15.28 14.31 18.55
C VAL A 14 -15.14 13.23 19.62
N PRO A 15 -15.55 13.46 20.89
CA PRO A 15 -15.46 12.49 21.97
C PRO A 15 -16.56 11.43 21.83
N SER A 16 -16.45 10.62 20.77
CA SER A 16 -17.35 9.51 20.48
C SER A 16 -16.60 8.19 20.55
N ILE A 17 -17.23 7.20 21.19
CA ILE A 17 -16.70 5.85 21.27
C ILE A 17 -17.02 5.15 19.95
N LYS A 18 -16.00 4.68 19.22
CA LYS A 18 -16.19 3.98 17.94
C LYS A 18 -16.66 2.51 18.07
N GLY A 19 -16.78 1.98 19.29
CA GLY A 19 -17.31 0.65 19.59
C GLY A 19 -17.16 0.25 21.06
N LEU A 20 -17.94 -0.74 21.51
CA LEU A 20 -17.84 -1.30 22.87
C LEU A 20 -16.41 -1.79 23.15
N GLY A 21 -15.80 -1.31 24.25
CA GLY A 21 -14.47 -1.75 24.70
C GLY A 21 -13.28 -0.92 24.21
N PHE A 22 -13.49 0.09 23.35
CA PHE A 22 -12.42 1.02 22.96
C PHE A 22 -12.28 2.15 23.98
N THR A 23 -11.03 2.51 24.32
CA THR A 23 -10.75 3.72 25.11
C THR A 23 -11.15 4.96 24.32
N LEU A 24 -11.64 5.98 25.01
CA LEU A 24 -11.90 7.28 24.39
C LEU A 24 -10.58 7.78 23.77
N PRO A 25 -10.54 8.02 22.45
CA PRO A 25 -9.32 8.49 21.81
C PRO A 25 -8.96 9.87 22.37
N VAL A 26 -7.72 10.02 22.82
CA VAL A 26 -7.20 11.32 23.26
C VAL A 26 -7.00 12.21 22.04
N CYS A 27 -7.71 13.33 22.02
CA CYS A 27 -7.55 14.36 21.00
C CYS A 27 -6.14 14.97 21.07
N SER A 28 -5.46 15.06 19.93
CA SER A 28 -4.23 15.85 19.78
C SER A 28 -4.45 16.94 18.73
N PRO A 29 -4.86 18.17 19.15
CA PRO A 29 -5.19 19.25 18.21
C PRO A 29 -4.05 19.59 17.27
N ARG A 30 -2.81 19.58 17.77
CA ARG A 30 -1.61 19.80 16.95
C ARG A 30 -1.48 18.75 15.85
N ARG A 31 -1.60 17.47 16.19
CA ARG A 31 -1.48 16.38 15.21
C ARG A 31 -2.57 16.45 14.14
N ILE A 32 -3.76 16.87 14.53
CA ILE A 32 -4.89 17.04 13.61
C ILE A 32 -4.68 18.22 12.68
N ALA A 33 -4.18 19.35 13.19
CA ALA A 33 -3.84 20.48 12.33
C ALA A 33 -2.74 20.12 11.31
N GLU A 34 -1.73 19.35 11.72
CA GLU A 34 -0.73 18.79 10.81
C GLU A 34 -1.37 17.90 9.74
N LEU A 35 -2.24 16.96 10.14
CA LEU A 35 -2.93 16.07 9.21
C LEU A 35 -3.84 16.82 8.21
N MET A 36 -4.60 17.80 8.69
CA MET A 36 -5.45 18.64 7.84
C MET A 36 -4.62 19.40 6.81
N LYS A 37 -3.49 19.99 7.22
CA LYS A 37 -2.56 20.68 6.31
C LYS A 37 -1.96 19.72 5.29
N LEU A 38 -1.57 18.51 5.70
CA LEU A 38 -1.08 17.47 4.80
C LEU A 38 -2.11 17.15 3.70
N LEU A 39 -3.38 16.92 4.07
CA LEU A 39 -4.42 16.57 3.11
C LEU A 39 -4.75 17.72 2.15
N VAL A 40 -4.72 18.97 2.60
CA VAL A 40 -4.85 20.14 1.72
C VAL A 40 -3.63 20.29 0.80
N ALA A 41 -2.42 20.00 1.28
CA ALA A 41 -1.22 20.00 0.44
C ALA A 41 -1.29 18.90 -0.63
N LEU A 42 -1.83 17.72 -0.30
CA LEU A 42 -2.11 16.65 -1.27
C LEU A 42 -3.16 17.05 -2.30
N ASP A 43 -4.20 17.80 -1.92
CA ASP A 43 -5.17 18.36 -2.86
C ASP A 43 -4.48 19.26 -3.90
N LYS A 44 -3.63 20.17 -3.44
CA LYS A 44 -2.84 21.04 -4.32
C LYS A 44 -1.88 20.26 -5.22
N LEU A 45 -1.22 19.23 -4.68
CA LEU A 45 -0.38 18.31 -5.47
C LEU A 45 -1.20 17.56 -6.53
N SER A 46 -2.42 17.13 -6.17
CA SER A 46 -3.31 16.43 -7.07
C SER A 46 -3.77 17.31 -8.22
N GLU A 47 -3.95 18.60 -7.98
CA GLU A 47 -4.22 19.58 -9.03
C GLU A 47 -3.02 19.75 -9.98
N ASP A 48 -1.84 20.02 -9.43
CA ASP A 48 -0.64 20.29 -10.23
C ASP A 48 -0.23 19.07 -11.09
N CYS A 49 -0.38 17.87 -10.54
CA CYS A 49 -0.06 16.62 -11.23
C CYS A 49 -1.21 16.06 -12.10
N GLY A 50 -2.39 16.67 -12.12
CA GLY A 50 -3.51 16.20 -12.96
C GLY A 50 -4.20 14.92 -12.45
N PHE A 51 -4.32 14.78 -11.13
CA PHE A 51 -5.03 13.70 -10.44
C PHE A 51 -6.42 14.10 -9.91
N THR A 52 -6.96 15.27 -10.29
CA THR A 52 -8.26 15.78 -9.81
C THR A 52 -9.45 14.89 -10.21
N ASP A 53 -9.30 14.07 -11.25
CA ASP A 53 -10.30 13.07 -11.61
C ASP A 53 -10.30 11.86 -10.65
N LEU A 54 -9.21 11.62 -9.92
CA LEU A 54 -9.05 10.52 -8.96
C LEU A 54 -9.21 10.94 -7.49
N ILE A 55 -8.60 12.06 -7.13
CA ILE A 55 -8.54 12.53 -5.74
C ILE A 55 -9.66 13.56 -5.52
N PRO A 56 -10.55 13.36 -4.53
CA PRO A 56 -11.59 14.32 -4.21
C PRO A 56 -10.99 15.66 -3.81
N ARG A 57 -11.61 16.77 -4.21
CA ARG A 57 -11.13 18.09 -3.79
C ARG A 57 -11.30 18.29 -2.28
N MET A 58 -10.33 18.93 -1.63
CA MET A 58 -10.34 19.12 -0.17
C MET A 58 -10.06 20.58 0.22
N TRP A 59 -10.74 21.06 1.26
CA TRP A 59 -10.52 22.40 1.81
C TRP A 59 -10.82 22.44 3.31
N LEU A 60 -10.37 23.51 3.97
CA LEU A 60 -10.70 23.78 5.37
C LEU A 60 -11.79 24.83 5.42
N ALA A 61 -12.79 24.60 6.25
CA ALA A 61 -13.81 25.58 6.61
C ALA A 61 -14.38 25.28 8.01
N PRO A 62 -14.88 26.29 8.74
CA PRO A 62 -15.53 26.06 10.03
C PRO A 62 -16.77 25.17 9.87
N VAL A 63 -17.02 24.35 10.89
CA VAL A 63 -18.23 23.55 11.04
C VAL A 63 -18.97 24.07 12.25
N LEU A 64 -20.20 24.50 12.04
CA LEU A 64 -21.14 24.84 13.10
C LEU A 64 -22.31 23.86 13.03
N GLY A 65 -22.44 23.00 14.03
CA GLY A 65 -23.50 21.98 14.01
C GLY A 65 -23.56 21.13 15.27
N VAL A 66 -24.47 20.15 15.24
CA VAL A 66 -24.66 19.19 16.32
C VAL A 66 -24.58 17.79 15.71
N LEU A 67 -23.73 16.93 16.29
CA LEU A 67 -23.56 15.57 15.81
C LEU A 67 -24.86 14.76 15.98
N PRO A 68 -25.45 14.21 14.90
CA PRO A 68 -26.67 13.44 14.98
C PRO A 68 -26.54 12.23 15.91
N GLY A 69 -27.60 11.92 16.67
CA GLY A 69 -27.66 10.78 17.60
C GLY A 69 -26.84 10.93 18.88
N VAL A 70 -25.86 11.85 18.92
CA VAL A 70 -25.02 12.10 20.11
C VAL A 70 -25.37 13.43 20.77
N GLY A 71 -25.83 14.44 20.00
CA GLY A 71 -26.14 15.76 20.53
C GLY A 71 -24.91 16.61 20.85
N TYR A 72 -23.73 16.19 20.40
CA TYR A 72 -22.47 16.87 20.69
C TYR A 72 -22.28 18.09 19.77
N PRO A 73 -22.14 19.32 20.31
CA PRO A 73 -21.95 20.51 19.51
C PRO A 73 -20.54 20.57 18.91
N ILE A 74 -20.45 20.99 17.65
CA ILE A 74 -19.21 21.20 16.91
C ILE A 74 -19.17 22.66 16.49
N ASP A 75 -18.09 23.35 16.88
CA ASP A 75 -17.80 24.74 16.50
C ASP A 75 -16.29 24.91 16.31
N TRP A 76 -15.77 24.27 15.25
CA TRP A 76 -14.35 24.36 14.88
C TRP A 76 -14.12 23.96 13.42
N TRP A 77 -12.87 24.09 12.96
CA TRP A 77 -12.47 23.76 11.59
C TRP A 77 -12.66 22.27 11.26
N GLY A 78 -13.38 21.99 10.18
CA GLY A 78 -13.49 20.66 9.58
C GLY A 78 -12.65 20.55 8.32
N LEU A 79 -12.25 19.31 7.98
CA LEU A 79 -11.73 19.01 6.65
C LEU A 79 -12.89 18.67 5.74
N TRP A 80 -13.24 19.62 4.88
CA TRP A 80 -14.29 19.44 3.88
C TRP A 80 -13.72 18.80 2.63
N MET A 81 -14.53 17.95 2.01
CA MET A 81 -14.16 17.16 0.86
C MET A 81 -15.33 17.13 -0.11
N GLU A 82 -15.02 17.04 -1.39
CA GLU A 82 -16.00 16.74 -2.42
C GLU A 82 -16.72 15.42 -2.10
N TYR A 83 -18.05 15.42 -2.25
CA TYR A 83 -18.81 14.18 -2.17
C TYR A 83 -18.39 13.24 -3.29
N VAL A 84 -18.02 12.02 -2.93
CA VAL A 84 -17.61 10.99 -3.88
C VAL A 84 -18.78 10.06 -4.14
N GLU A 85 -19.29 10.10 -5.36
CA GLU A 85 -20.26 9.12 -5.83
C GLU A 85 -19.63 7.72 -5.97
N GLY A 86 -20.47 6.70 -5.86
CA GLY A 86 -20.08 5.29 -5.98
C GLY A 86 -20.12 4.55 -4.66
N ILE A 87 -19.63 3.31 -4.69
CA ILE A 87 -19.56 2.44 -3.51
C ILE A 87 -18.13 1.98 -3.29
N SER A 88 -17.76 1.76 -2.03
CA SER A 88 -16.46 1.20 -1.72
C SER A 88 -16.29 -0.15 -2.40
N LEU A 89 -15.09 -0.46 -2.85
CA LEU A 89 -14.83 -1.71 -3.55
C LEU A 89 -15.03 -2.92 -2.62
N GLU A 90 -14.81 -2.77 -1.33
CA GLU A 90 -15.17 -3.80 -0.33
C GLU A 90 -16.68 -4.09 -0.34
N ASN A 91 -17.52 -3.06 -0.40
CA ASN A 91 -18.97 -3.23 -0.47
C ASN A 91 -19.39 -3.82 -1.81
N PHE A 92 -18.78 -3.40 -2.92
CA PHE A 92 -19.04 -3.96 -4.24
C PHE A 92 -18.74 -5.47 -4.29
N LEU A 93 -17.64 -5.91 -3.66
CA LEU A 93 -17.16 -7.28 -3.74
C LEU A 93 -17.68 -8.23 -2.65
N TYR A 94 -17.90 -7.75 -1.42
CA TYR A 94 -18.07 -8.64 -0.25
C TYR A 94 -19.16 -8.23 0.75
N ARG A 95 -19.48 -6.94 0.87
CA ARG A 95 -20.28 -6.41 2.00
C ARG A 95 -21.53 -5.62 1.62
N GLY A 96 -21.84 -5.52 0.33
CA GLY A 96 -22.99 -4.76 -0.18
C GLY A 96 -24.35 -5.35 0.22
N ILE A 97 -25.43 -4.69 -0.16
CA ILE A 97 -26.78 -5.26 -0.12
C ILE A 97 -27.27 -5.31 -1.58
N PRO A 98 -27.47 -6.49 -2.20
CA PRO A 98 -27.21 -7.83 -1.65
C PRO A 98 -25.72 -8.09 -1.37
N ARG A 99 -25.42 -9.01 -0.43
CA ARG A 99 -24.07 -9.31 0.13
C ARG A 99 -22.94 -9.38 -0.90
N ARG A 100 -23.26 -9.83 -2.11
CA ARG A 100 -22.35 -9.89 -3.24
C ARG A 100 -23.15 -9.73 -4.52
N LEU A 101 -22.70 -8.87 -5.42
CA LEU A 101 -23.27 -8.79 -6.77
C LEU A 101 -23.04 -10.09 -7.54
N PRO A 102 -23.84 -10.41 -8.58
CA PRO A 102 -23.62 -11.57 -9.41
C PRO A 102 -22.19 -11.62 -9.95
N LEU A 103 -21.60 -12.82 -10.04
CA LEU A 103 -20.20 -12.98 -10.45
C LEU A 103 -19.97 -12.42 -11.85
N GLU A 104 -20.93 -12.61 -12.74
CA GLU A 104 -20.92 -12.11 -14.11
C GLU A 104 -20.90 -10.58 -14.15
N THR A 105 -21.66 -9.91 -13.28
CA THR A 105 -21.65 -8.45 -13.14
C THR A 105 -20.30 -7.94 -12.65
N ILE A 106 -19.69 -8.63 -11.68
CA ILE A 106 -18.35 -8.27 -11.18
C ILE A 106 -17.30 -8.49 -12.28
N ALA A 107 -17.36 -9.63 -12.98
CA ALA A 107 -16.43 -9.94 -14.07
C ALA A 107 -16.56 -8.92 -15.22
N ASP A 108 -17.78 -8.55 -15.61
CA ASP A 108 -18.01 -7.52 -16.63
C ASP A 108 -17.45 -6.16 -16.22
N MET A 109 -17.74 -5.73 -14.99
CA MET A 109 -17.22 -4.47 -14.44
C MET A 109 -15.69 -4.41 -14.55
N PHE A 110 -14.99 -5.44 -14.09
CA PHE A 110 -13.53 -5.45 -14.06
C PHE A 110 -12.87 -5.72 -15.43
N ASN A 111 -13.46 -6.59 -16.27
CA ASN A 111 -12.90 -6.90 -17.58
C ASN A 111 -13.15 -5.79 -18.61
N ASN A 112 -14.34 -5.20 -18.59
CA ASN A 112 -14.85 -4.41 -19.72
C ASN A 112 -15.09 -2.94 -19.38
N ARG A 113 -15.54 -2.61 -18.16
CA ARG A 113 -16.00 -1.25 -17.81
C ARG A 113 -14.98 -0.44 -17.03
N LEU A 114 -14.09 -1.09 -16.29
CA LEU A 114 -13.10 -0.43 -15.45
C LEU A 114 -12.28 0.59 -16.24
N ASN A 115 -12.19 1.82 -15.73
CA ASN A 115 -11.39 2.86 -16.34
C ASN A 115 -9.89 2.58 -16.14
N LYS A 116 -9.31 1.97 -17.16
CA LYS A 116 -7.89 1.54 -17.23
C LYS A 116 -6.92 2.70 -17.01
N THR A 117 -7.22 3.88 -17.55
CA THR A 117 -6.38 5.08 -17.39
C THR A 117 -6.32 5.52 -15.94
N ARG A 118 -7.45 5.45 -15.22
CA ARG A 118 -7.52 5.79 -13.79
C ARG A 118 -6.76 4.80 -12.90
N ILE A 119 -6.69 3.52 -13.27
CA ILE A 119 -5.83 2.54 -12.58
C ILE A 119 -4.36 2.93 -12.67
N VAL A 120 -3.88 3.23 -13.88
CA VAL A 120 -2.49 3.62 -14.11
C VAL A 120 -2.17 4.90 -13.34
N LYS A 121 -3.01 5.92 -13.45
CA LYS A 121 -2.85 7.16 -12.67
C LYS A 121 -2.89 6.91 -11.16
N GLY A 122 -3.76 6.02 -10.68
CA GLY A 122 -3.87 5.68 -9.26
C GLY A 122 -2.62 5.00 -8.73
N ALA A 123 -2.01 4.10 -9.51
CA ALA A 123 -0.73 3.48 -9.16
C ALA A 123 0.41 4.51 -9.09
N ILE A 124 0.47 5.44 -10.06
CA ILE A 124 1.41 6.59 -10.03
C ILE A 124 1.20 7.42 -8.77
N PHE A 125 -0.04 7.79 -8.47
CA PHE A 125 -0.37 8.59 -7.29
C PHE A 125 0.07 7.90 -6.00
N ASP A 126 -0.29 6.62 -5.82
CA ASP A 126 0.04 5.88 -4.60
C ASP A 126 1.55 5.70 -4.43
N LEU A 127 2.30 5.47 -5.50
CA LEU A 127 3.76 5.40 -5.43
C LEU A 127 4.37 6.78 -5.12
N LEU A 128 3.99 7.82 -5.89
CA LEU A 128 4.50 9.19 -5.74
C LEU A 128 4.29 9.72 -4.32
N THR A 129 3.08 9.52 -3.80
CA THR A 129 2.70 9.99 -2.47
C THR A 129 3.06 9.00 -1.37
N SER A 130 3.67 7.87 -1.69
CA SER A 130 4.02 6.86 -0.67
C SER A 130 2.80 6.46 0.17
N GLN A 131 1.65 6.24 -0.47
CA GLN A 131 0.41 5.86 0.19
C GLN A 131 0.55 4.47 0.83
N CYS A 132 0.21 4.34 2.10
CA CYS A 132 0.45 3.15 2.92
C CYS A 132 -0.80 2.38 3.34
N ASP A 133 -1.97 2.78 2.87
CA ASP A 133 -3.21 2.08 3.20
C ASP A 133 -4.20 2.04 2.03
N ARG A 134 -3.73 1.79 0.81
CA ARG A 134 -4.66 1.61 -0.31
C ARG A 134 -5.19 0.17 -0.37
N HIS A 135 -6.43 -0.01 0.05
CA HIS A 135 -7.19 -1.27 -0.04
C HIS A 135 -8.65 -1.02 -0.47
N ALA A 136 -9.44 -2.09 -0.60
CA ALA A 136 -10.81 -2.06 -1.11
C ALA A 136 -11.76 -1.07 -0.42
N GLN A 137 -11.53 -0.71 0.85
CA GLN A 137 -12.38 0.28 1.54
C GLN A 137 -12.04 1.73 1.12
N ASN A 138 -10.80 1.94 0.66
CA ASN A 138 -10.25 3.25 0.30
C ASN A 138 -10.28 3.49 -1.22
N LEU A 139 -11.08 2.69 -1.91
CA LEU A 139 -11.34 2.73 -3.35
C LEU A 139 -12.84 2.79 -3.56
N PHE A 140 -13.34 3.86 -4.16
CA PHE A 140 -14.74 3.98 -4.56
C PHE A 140 -14.86 3.69 -6.04
N LEU A 141 -15.77 2.78 -6.39
CA LEU A 141 -16.10 2.39 -7.75
C LEU A 141 -17.42 3.03 -8.15
N GLN A 142 -17.38 3.75 -9.26
CA GLN A 142 -18.52 4.39 -9.89
C GLN A 142 -19.15 3.44 -10.92
N GLU A 143 -20.41 3.67 -11.27
CA GLU A 143 -21.14 2.80 -12.20
C GLU A 143 -20.48 2.75 -13.59
N ASP A 144 -19.91 3.85 -14.06
CA ASP A 144 -19.20 3.93 -15.33
C ASP A 144 -17.79 3.29 -15.30
N GLY A 145 -17.42 2.62 -14.20
CA GLY A 145 -16.12 1.98 -14.00
C GLY A 145 -15.01 2.94 -13.61
N ASN A 146 -15.32 4.21 -13.35
CA ASN A 146 -14.38 5.14 -12.79
C ASN A 146 -14.05 4.83 -11.32
N LEU A 147 -12.84 5.21 -10.92
CA LEU A 147 -12.38 5.09 -9.54
C LEU A 147 -12.14 6.45 -8.90
N LYS A 148 -12.36 6.50 -7.59
CA LYS A 148 -11.99 7.61 -6.71
C LYS A 148 -11.21 7.05 -5.52
N LEU A 149 -10.13 7.75 -5.14
CA LEU A 149 -9.20 7.33 -4.10
C LEU A 149 -9.42 8.18 -2.84
N ILE A 150 -9.93 7.56 -1.78
CA ILE A 150 -10.21 8.25 -0.52
C ILE A 150 -9.21 7.85 0.58
N ASP A 151 -9.35 8.46 1.76
CA ASP A 151 -8.57 8.16 2.95
C ASP A 151 -7.04 8.24 2.74
N ASN A 152 -6.61 9.37 2.17
CA ASN A 152 -5.21 9.62 1.80
C ASN A 152 -4.32 10.09 2.96
N GLU A 153 -4.72 9.83 4.20
CA GLU A 153 -4.01 10.29 5.40
C GLU A 153 -2.72 9.53 5.72
N SER A 154 -2.59 8.32 5.17
CA SER A 154 -1.46 7.43 5.37
C SER A 154 -0.40 7.57 4.27
N CYS A 155 -0.12 8.79 3.80
CA CYS A 155 0.85 9.06 2.74
C CYS A 155 2.15 9.66 3.29
N LEU A 156 3.21 9.68 2.48
CA LEU A 156 4.46 10.43 2.70
C LEU A 156 5.13 10.17 4.06
N GLN A 157 4.95 8.96 4.61
CA GLN A 157 5.36 8.55 5.97
C GLN A 157 4.69 9.32 7.12
N HIS A 158 3.51 9.88 6.90
CA HIS A 158 2.72 10.52 7.95
C HIS A 158 1.88 9.51 8.78
N MET A 159 2.08 8.20 8.58
CA MET A 159 1.43 7.12 9.34
C MET A 159 2.29 6.67 10.54
N TRP A 160 1.66 6.12 11.56
CA TRP A 160 2.32 5.53 12.74
C TRP A 160 3.14 4.27 12.44
N ARG A 161 2.98 3.67 11.25
CA ARG A 161 3.73 2.50 10.80
C ARG A 161 4.85 2.94 9.87
N ASN A 162 6.06 2.40 10.08
CA ASN A 162 7.15 2.50 9.11
C ASN A 162 6.74 1.78 7.82
N CYS A 163 6.15 2.54 6.89
CA CYS A 163 5.73 2.08 5.59
C CYS A 163 6.29 3.04 4.53
N GLY A 164 6.83 2.46 3.46
CA GLY A 164 7.31 3.17 2.29
C GLY A 164 6.19 3.44 1.29
N PHE A 165 5.32 2.45 1.06
CA PHE A 165 4.01 2.54 0.37
C PHE A 165 3.35 1.14 0.41
N ASP A 166 2.04 1.06 0.33
CA ASP A 166 1.30 -0.19 0.37
C ASP A 166 -0.05 -0.03 -0.36
N SER A 167 -0.19 -0.69 -1.51
CA SER A 167 -1.33 -0.46 -2.41
C SER A 167 -1.71 -1.68 -3.24
N VAL A 168 -3.01 -1.96 -3.31
CA VAL A 168 -3.55 -3.02 -4.18
C VAL A 168 -3.26 -2.79 -5.68
N MET A 169 -3.01 -1.54 -6.10
CA MET A 169 -2.73 -1.22 -7.51
C MET A 169 -1.27 -1.44 -7.90
N VAL A 170 -0.38 -1.56 -6.91
CA VAL A 170 1.07 -1.65 -7.13
C VAL A 170 1.56 -3.02 -6.68
N PRO A 171 2.18 -3.82 -7.59
CA PRO A 171 2.78 -5.09 -7.22
C PRO A 171 3.92 -4.88 -6.22
N THR A 172 4.39 -5.96 -5.59
CA THR A 172 5.45 -5.96 -4.56
C THR A 172 5.04 -5.40 -3.19
N THR A 173 3.78 -4.99 -3.04
CA THR A 173 3.21 -4.46 -1.79
C THR A 173 2.45 -5.52 -1.00
N GLN A 174 2.28 -5.28 0.30
CA GLN A 174 1.52 -6.19 1.16
C GLN A 174 0.05 -6.25 0.77
N LYS A 175 -0.59 -5.11 0.44
CA LYS A 175 -2.01 -5.09 0.04
C LYS A 175 -2.25 -5.86 -1.25
N GLN A 176 -1.37 -5.75 -2.25
CA GLN A 176 -1.50 -6.51 -3.48
C GLN A 176 -1.33 -8.02 -3.23
N GLU A 177 -0.43 -8.40 -2.32
CA GLU A 177 -0.25 -9.80 -1.92
C GLU A 177 -1.43 -10.33 -1.11
N ILE A 178 -2.06 -9.50 -0.27
CA ILE A 178 -3.30 -9.86 0.45
C ILE A 178 -4.42 -10.15 -0.53
N VAL A 179 -4.54 -9.38 -1.62
CA VAL A 179 -5.51 -9.65 -2.68
C VAL A 179 -5.24 -11.00 -3.35
N ARG A 180 -3.97 -11.36 -3.53
CA ARG A 180 -3.56 -12.59 -4.22
C ARG A 180 -3.63 -13.86 -3.37
N LEU A 181 -3.24 -13.74 -2.10
CA LEU A 181 -3.01 -14.87 -1.19
C LEU A 181 -3.92 -14.84 0.04
N GLY A 182 -4.74 -13.80 0.20
CA GLY A 182 -5.52 -13.62 1.40
C GLY A 182 -4.71 -13.08 2.58
N ASN A 183 -5.40 -12.38 3.47
CA ASN A 183 -4.78 -11.71 4.61
C ASN A 183 -4.08 -12.70 5.55
N ASP A 184 -4.73 -13.81 5.89
CA ASP A 184 -4.20 -14.75 6.89
C ASP A 184 -2.87 -15.37 6.47
N PHE A 185 -2.70 -15.66 5.18
CA PHE A 185 -1.46 -16.21 4.65
C PHE A 185 -0.34 -15.15 4.65
N VAL A 186 -0.61 -13.96 4.12
CA VAL A 186 0.37 -12.86 4.04
C VAL A 186 0.77 -12.33 5.41
N SER A 187 -0.20 -12.25 6.32
CA SER A 187 0.00 -11.93 7.75
C SER A 187 0.62 -13.08 8.54
N LYS A 188 0.81 -14.25 7.90
CA LYS A 188 1.35 -15.45 8.51
C LYS A 188 0.59 -15.83 9.77
N LEU A 189 -0.74 -15.76 9.80
CA LEU A 189 -1.53 -16.12 10.97
C LEU A 189 -1.60 -17.65 11.12
N PRO A 190 -1.58 -18.19 12.36
CA PRO A 190 -1.78 -19.61 12.56
C PRO A 190 -3.24 -19.97 12.27
N ILE A 191 -3.47 -21.07 11.55
CA ILE A 191 -4.77 -21.77 11.57
C ILE A 191 -4.67 -22.99 12.50
N SER A 192 -5.79 -23.67 12.74
CA SER A 192 -5.91 -24.80 13.67
C SER A 192 -4.88 -25.93 13.49
N THR A 193 -4.24 -26.03 12.32
CA THR A 193 -3.20 -27.01 12.00
C THR A 193 -1.76 -26.51 12.27
N GLY A 194 -1.58 -25.29 12.80
CA GLY A 194 -0.28 -24.71 13.15
C GLY A 194 0.50 -24.06 12.00
N GLN A 195 0.09 -24.28 10.74
CA GLN A 195 0.73 -23.71 9.54
C GLN A 195 -0.25 -22.80 8.77
N PRO A 196 0.19 -21.70 8.12
CA PRO A 196 -0.69 -20.87 7.31
C PRO A 196 -1.42 -21.67 6.22
N GLN A 197 -2.71 -21.43 6.00
CA GLN A 197 -3.46 -22.10 4.95
C GLN A 197 -2.99 -21.66 3.57
N VAL A 198 -2.52 -22.59 2.74
CA VAL A 198 -2.21 -22.28 1.33
C VAL A 198 -3.50 -21.80 0.65
N PRO A 199 -3.49 -20.62 0.00
CA PRO A 199 -4.70 -20.04 -0.56
C PRO A 199 -5.30 -20.91 -1.66
N ARG A 200 -6.64 -20.93 -1.74
CA ARG A 200 -7.35 -21.60 -2.84
C ARG A 200 -7.14 -20.81 -4.13
N PHE A 201 -7.11 -21.50 -5.28
CA PHE A 201 -6.79 -20.95 -6.62
C PHE A 201 -7.81 -19.94 -7.22
N TYR A 202 -8.63 -19.28 -6.40
CA TYR A 202 -9.54 -18.26 -6.91
C TYR A 202 -8.79 -16.93 -7.10
N ALA A 203 -8.96 -16.34 -8.28
CA ALA A 203 -8.49 -15.00 -8.57
C ALA A 203 -9.44 -13.99 -7.90
N ASP A 204 -8.91 -13.09 -7.07
CA ASP A 204 -9.69 -11.97 -6.59
C ASP A 204 -9.85 -10.92 -7.71
N PRO A 205 -11.04 -10.34 -7.93
CA PRO A 205 -11.22 -9.32 -8.97
C PRO A 205 -10.28 -8.13 -8.84
N GLN A 206 -9.86 -7.79 -7.62
CA GLN A 206 -8.89 -6.72 -7.39
C GLN A 206 -7.52 -6.97 -8.01
N LEU A 207 -7.21 -8.21 -8.45
CA LEU A 207 -5.98 -8.48 -9.21
C LEU A 207 -5.92 -7.71 -10.52
N LEU A 208 -7.07 -7.32 -11.10
CA LEU A 208 -7.12 -6.49 -12.29
C LEU A 208 -6.77 -5.02 -11.99
N LEU A 209 -6.62 -4.62 -10.73
CA LEU A 209 -6.13 -3.28 -10.38
C LEU A 209 -4.61 -3.12 -10.58
N ASP A 210 -3.90 -4.19 -10.96
CA ASP A 210 -2.48 -4.12 -11.31
C ASP A 210 -2.25 -3.26 -12.57
N TYR A 211 -1.59 -2.11 -12.41
CA TYR A 211 -1.38 -1.15 -13.50
C TYR A 211 -0.71 -1.77 -14.74
N ARG A 212 0.09 -2.84 -14.56
CA ARG A 212 0.81 -3.51 -15.66
C ARG A 212 -0.13 -4.14 -16.68
N CYS A 213 -1.41 -4.33 -16.35
CA CYS A 213 -2.43 -4.81 -17.28
C CYS A 213 -2.88 -3.75 -18.29
N TYR A 214 -2.54 -2.48 -18.06
CA TYR A 214 -3.11 -1.33 -18.77
C TYR A 214 -2.06 -0.40 -19.37
N LEU A 215 -0.81 -0.85 -19.41
CA LEU A 215 0.25 -0.13 -20.09
C LEU A 215 0.05 -0.18 -21.61
N PRO A 216 0.37 0.91 -22.33
CA PRO A 216 0.22 0.96 -23.78
C PRO A 216 1.10 -0.09 -24.45
N GLU A 217 0.66 -0.58 -25.60
CA GLU A 217 1.41 -1.51 -26.47
C GLU A 217 1.79 -2.85 -25.79
N GLY A 218 1.12 -3.20 -24.69
CA GLY A 218 1.39 -4.44 -23.97
C GLY A 218 2.71 -4.45 -23.19
N ARG A 219 3.26 -3.27 -22.86
CA ARG A 219 4.48 -3.17 -22.05
C ARG A 219 4.31 -3.84 -20.68
N GLU A 220 5.40 -4.42 -20.18
CA GLU A 220 5.45 -5.03 -18.85
C GLU A 220 5.80 -4.05 -17.72
N GLN A 221 6.38 -2.91 -18.09
CA GLN A 221 6.87 -1.88 -17.17
C GLN A 221 6.54 -0.48 -17.69
N MET A 222 6.22 0.43 -16.78
CA MET A 222 5.95 1.84 -17.06
C MET A 222 7.25 2.59 -17.37
N GLY A 223 8.33 2.29 -16.62
CA GLY A 223 9.60 2.98 -16.77
C GLY A 223 9.47 4.47 -16.43
N THR A 224 9.96 5.34 -17.31
CA THR A 224 9.93 6.81 -17.15
C THR A 224 8.86 7.48 -18.03
N GLU A 225 8.02 6.70 -18.71
CA GLU A 225 7.01 7.19 -19.63
C GLU A 225 5.69 7.46 -18.90
N TYR A 226 5.63 8.62 -18.23
CA TYR A 226 4.42 9.06 -17.52
C TYR A 226 3.48 9.86 -18.43
N PRO A 227 2.17 9.90 -18.15
CA PRO A 227 1.25 10.81 -18.81
C PRO A 227 1.75 12.26 -18.75
N PRO A 228 1.59 13.09 -19.81
CA PRO A 228 2.27 14.38 -19.89
C PRO A 228 2.07 15.35 -18.71
N PRO A 229 0.85 15.49 -18.13
CA PRO A 229 0.66 16.33 -16.95
C PRO A 229 1.45 15.84 -15.73
N ILE A 230 1.50 14.51 -15.56
CA ILE A 230 2.22 13.86 -14.46
C ILE A 230 3.73 13.98 -14.67
N ASP A 231 4.24 13.70 -15.88
CA ASP A 231 5.67 13.82 -16.19
C ASP A 231 6.18 15.24 -15.89
N LYS A 232 5.45 16.27 -16.34
CA LYS A 232 5.75 17.67 -16.04
C LYS A 232 5.80 17.94 -14.53
N CYS A 233 4.79 17.48 -13.80
CA CYS A 233 4.73 17.64 -12.35
C CYS A 233 5.91 16.94 -11.64
N LEU A 234 6.21 15.70 -12.00
CA LEU A 234 7.33 14.93 -11.43
C LEU A 234 8.68 15.63 -11.68
N ARG A 235 8.91 16.14 -12.89
CA ARG A 235 10.12 16.91 -13.23
C ARG A 235 10.22 18.20 -12.43
N ASN A 236 9.10 18.91 -12.27
CA ASN A 236 9.05 20.12 -11.45
C ASN A 236 9.43 19.80 -9.99
N ILE A 237 8.82 18.76 -9.40
CA ILE A 237 9.12 18.31 -8.03
C ILE A 237 10.59 17.90 -7.89
N ALA A 238 11.11 17.12 -8.83
CA ALA A 238 12.51 16.68 -8.81
C ALA A 238 13.50 17.85 -8.95
N SER A 239 13.09 18.95 -9.59
CA SER A 239 13.91 20.16 -9.73
C SER A 239 13.90 21.07 -8.49
N MET A 240 12.89 20.93 -7.62
CA MET A 240 12.77 21.70 -6.39
C MET A 240 13.52 21.05 -5.23
N THR A 241 14.06 21.86 -4.33
CA THR A 241 14.54 21.39 -3.03
C THR A 241 13.36 21.01 -2.12
N PRO A 242 13.56 20.14 -1.10
CA PRO A 242 12.50 19.82 -0.14
C PRO A 242 11.90 21.04 0.57
N LYS A 243 12.69 22.10 0.80
CA LYS A 243 12.20 23.35 1.40
C LYS A 243 11.24 24.09 0.46
N GLU A 244 11.58 24.16 -0.83
CA GLU A 244 10.72 24.74 -1.86
C GLU A 244 9.43 23.94 -2.01
N ILE A 245 9.51 22.61 -2.01
CA ILE A 245 8.33 21.72 -2.06
C ILE A 245 7.41 21.96 -0.86
N ALA A 246 7.97 22.00 0.36
CA ALA A 246 7.19 22.25 1.57
C ALA A 246 6.47 23.61 1.50
N SER A 247 7.18 24.65 1.06
CA SER A 247 6.62 26.00 0.91
C SER A 247 5.58 26.08 -0.21
N PHE A 248 5.84 25.44 -1.35
CA PHE A 248 4.99 25.50 -2.53
C PHE A 248 3.67 24.79 -2.28
N TYR A 249 3.70 23.56 -1.76
CA TYR A 249 2.49 22.76 -1.51
C TYR A 249 1.84 23.04 -0.15
N GLY A 250 2.57 23.61 0.81
CA GLY A 250 2.07 23.88 2.16
C GLY A 250 2.12 22.67 3.09
N PHE A 251 3.08 21.76 2.92
CA PHE A 251 3.24 20.60 3.81
C PHE A 251 3.57 21.04 5.25
N PRO A 252 3.03 20.35 6.27
CA PRO A 252 3.19 20.73 7.67
C PRO A 252 4.61 20.48 8.22
N ASP A 253 5.35 19.55 7.62
CA ASP A 253 6.70 19.18 8.02
C ASP A 253 7.61 18.93 6.81
N GLY A 254 8.92 18.95 7.05
CA GLY A 254 9.92 18.72 6.00
C GLY A 254 10.04 17.26 5.56
N VAL A 255 9.59 16.29 6.35
CA VAL A 255 9.71 14.86 6.01
C VAL A 255 8.81 14.53 4.84
N ALA A 256 7.58 15.04 4.83
CA ALA A 256 6.66 14.85 3.71
C ALA A 256 7.25 15.39 2.39
N ALA A 257 7.86 16.58 2.43
CA ALA A 257 8.48 17.18 1.27
C ALA A 257 9.76 16.46 0.80
N ILE A 258 10.58 15.98 1.74
CA ILE A 258 11.77 15.15 1.43
C ILE A 258 11.34 13.85 0.73
N ASN A 259 10.32 13.18 1.25
CA ASN A 259 9.83 11.93 0.69
C ASN A 259 9.25 12.13 -0.71
N LEU A 260 8.44 13.19 -0.90
CA LEU A 260 7.91 13.52 -2.21
C LEU A 260 9.03 13.84 -3.22
N HIS A 261 10.05 14.60 -2.80
CA HIS A 261 11.23 14.92 -3.63
C HIS A 261 11.98 13.66 -4.07
N PHE A 262 12.35 12.79 -3.13
CA PHE A 262 13.09 11.57 -3.44
C PHE A 262 12.28 10.66 -4.35
N ARG A 263 10.99 10.49 -4.07
CA ARG A 263 10.15 9.64 -4.89
C ARG A 263 10.01 10.16 -6.32
N ALA A 264 9.73 11.46 -6.51
CA ALA A 264 9.65 12.06 -7.84
C ALA A 264 10.97 11.95 -8.60
N THR A 265 12.10 12.15 -7.90
CA THR A 265 13.44 12.04 -8.48
C THR A 265 13.74 10.62 -8.94
N ASP A 266 13.47 9.61 -8.10
CA ASP A 266 13.68 8.20 -8.46
C ASP A 266 12.76 7.78 -9.62
N MET A 267 11.50 8.21 -9.60
CA MET A 267 10.54 7.93 -10.67
C MET A 267 11.00 8.47 -12.03
N ILE A 268 11.58 9.67 -12.08
CA ILE A 268 12.04 10.28 -13.34
C ILE A 268 13.42 9.77 -13.78
N THR A 269 14.34 9.55 -12.83
CA THR A 269 15.73 9.22 -13.17
C THR A 269 15.99 7.72 -13.30
N ARG A 270 15.18 6.89 -12.64
CA ARG A 270 15.37 5.42 -12.59
C ARG A 270 14.14 4.63 -13.03
N GLY A 271 12.98 5.28 -13.14
CA GLY A 271 11.72 4.69 -13.57
C GLY A 271 10.85 4.18 -12.43
N TYR A 272 9.57 3.97 -12.74
CA TYR A 272 8.51 3.61 -11.79
C TYR A 272 8.84 2.33 -11.01
N GLU A 273 9.20 1.25 -11.71
CA GLU A 273 9.47 -0.05 -11.10
C GLU A 273 10.70 0.00 -10.19
N TRP A 274 11.72 0.76 -10.59
CA TRP A 274 12.89 0.97 -9.75
C TRP A 274 12.51 1.75 -8.49
N ALA A 275 11.76 2.84 -8.63
CA ALA A 275 11.29 3.65 -7.51
C ALA A 275 10.42 2.84 -6.54
N ALA A 276 9.55 1.94 -7.04
CA ALA A 276 8.76 1.04 -6.21
C ALA A 276 9.62 0.00 -5.47
N LYS A 277 10.61 -0.59 -6.15
CA LYS A 277 11.48 -1.62 -5.54
C LYS A 277 12.48 -1.04 -4.54
N TYR A 278 13.09 0.08 -4.89
CA TYR A 278 14.34 0.57 -4.30
C TYR A 278 14.29 2.04 -3.88
N GLY A 279 13.29 2.80 -4.30
CA GLY A 279 13.21 4.22 -3.97
C GLY A 279 12.81 4.46 -2.51
N HIS A 280 13.29 5.57 -1.96
CA HIS A 280 12.90 6.01 -0.63
C HIS A 280 11.58 6.81 -0.67
N PRO A 281 10.74 6.70 0.38
CA PRO A 281 10.86 5.80 1.53
C PRO A 281 10.61 4.32 1.20
N GLN A 282 11.35 3.42 1.84
CA GLN A 282 11.24 1.98 1.57
C GLN A 282 10.38 1.27 2.62
N ASN A 283 9.66 0.23 2.20
CA ASN A 283 9.07 -0.74 3.11
C ASN A 283 10.15 -1.50 3.88
N ALA A 284 9.83 -1.94 5.10
CA ALA A 284 10.68 -2.89 5.82
C ALA A 284 10.87 -4.16 4.98
N PRO A 285 12.02 -4.85 5.05
CA PRO A 285 12.27 -6.08 4.28
C PRO A 285 11.13 -7.10 4.39
N THR A 286 10.53 -7.27 5.56
CA THR A 286 9.44 -8.22 5.80
C THR A 286 8.14 -7.91 5.05
N LYS A 287 8.05 -6.73 4.42
CA LYS A 287 6.93 -6.22 3.62
C LYS A 287 7.32 -5.93 2.17
N ARG A 288 8.47 -6.44 1.70
CA ARG A 288 8.96 -6.25 0.33
C ARG A 288 8.79 -7.55 -0.46
N TYR A 289 7.73 -7.59 -1.28
CA TYR A 289 7.35 -8.79 -2.00
C TYR A 289 7.97 -8.86 -3.39
N ARG A 290 8.17 -10.05 -3.95
CA ARG A 290 8.68 -10.21 -5.32
C ARG A 290 7.60 -9.84 -6.33
N PHE A 291 8.00 -9.47 -7.54
CA PHE A 291 7.04 -9.31 -8.62
C PHE A 291 6.38 -10.65 -8.94
N GLN A 292 5.05 -10.65 -8.94
CA GLN A 292 4.25 -11.81 -9.31
C GLN A 292 3.73 -11.66 -10.74
N PRO A 293 3.43 -12.77 -11.44
CA PRO A 293 2.68 -12.74 -12.69
C PRO A 293 1.36 -11.97 -12.51
N LYS A 294 1.06 -11.04 -13.42
CA LYS A 294 -0.19 -10.28 -13.43
C LYS A 294 -1.36 -11.14 -13.91
N CYS A 295 -2.58 -10.82 -13.48
CA CYS A 295 -3.82 -11.41 -13.94
C CYS A 295 -4.64 -10.30 -14.59
N CYS A 296 -4.78 -10.29 -15.91
CA CYS A 296 -5.36 -9.15 -16.64
C CYS A 296 -6.75 -9.40 -17.21
N SER A 297 -7.34 -10.55 -16.88
CA SER A 297 -8.72 -10.88 -17.21
C SER A 297 -9.25 -11.92 -16.24
N LEU A 298 -10.56 -11.90 -16.01
CA LEU A 298 -11.27 -12.82 -15.13
C LEU A 298 -12.23 -13.69 -15.95
N ARG A 299 -12.37 -14.94 -15.53
CA ARG A 299 -13.43 -15.86 -15.97
C ARG A 299 -14.15 -16.39 -14.74
N VAL A 300 -15.48 -16.41 -14.79
CA VAL A 300 -16.31 -17.05 -13.75
C VAL A 300 -16.09 -18.57 -13.80
N HIS A 301 -15.80 -19.18 -12.66
CA HIS A 301 -15.57 -20.61 -12.53
C HIS A 301 -15.91 -21.10 -11.12
N GLU A 302 -16.77 -22.14 -11.03
CA GLU A 302 -17.10 -22.85 -9.79
C GLU A 302 -17.42 -21.94 -8.58
N GLY A 303 -18.29 -20.95 -8.77
CA GLY A 303 -18.70 -20.04 -7.68
C GLY A 303 -17.66 -18.98 -7.30
N GLY A 304 -16.57 -18.85 -8.08
CA GLY A 304 -15.55 -17.81 -7.94
C GLY A 304 -15.04 -17.33 -9.29
N PHE A 305 -13.82 -16.78 -9.28
CA PHE A 305 -13.13 -16.35 -10.48
C PHE A 305 -11.80 -17.07 -10.62
N VAL A 306 -11.36 -17.23 -11.86
CA VAL A 306 -10.01 -17.63 -12.23
C VAL A 306 -9.49 -16.64 -13.25
N CYS A 307 -8.16 -16.55 -13.39
CA CYS A 307 -7.59 -15.72 -14.45
C CYS A 307 -7.98 -16.27 -15.82
N GLY A 308 -8.27 -15.36 -16.76
CA GLY A 308 -8.66 -15.69 -18.14
C GLY A 308 -7.50 -16.21 -19.00
N HIS A 309 -6.29 -16.24 -18.46
CA HIS A 309 -5.09 -16.77 -19.10
C HIS A 309 -4.29 -17.65 -18.11
N ALA A 310 -3.26 -18.32 -18.62
CA ALA A 310 -2.34 -19.06 -17.76
C ALA A 310 -1.74 -18.13 -16.70
N TRP A 311 -2.00 -18.43 -15.43
CA TRP A 311 -1.55 -17.64 -14.29
C TRP A 311 -1.03 -18.59 -13.22
N LYS A 312 0.27 -18.52 -12.95
CA LYS A 312 0.98 -19.41 -12.02
C LYS A 312 1.75 -18.58 -10.99
N PRO A 313 1.06 -17.99 -10.01
CA PRO A 313 1.72 -17.15 -9.02
C PRO A 313 2.52 -17.98 -8.01
N SER A 314 3.56 -17.39 -7.41
CA SER A 314 4.42 -18.04 -6.40
C SER A 314 3.83 -17.90 -4.99
N PHE A 315 3.96 -18.89 -4.12
CA PHE A 315 3.48 -18.81 -2.71
C PHE A 315 4.55 -18.35 -1.72
N GLU A 316 5.64 -17.78 -2.22
CA GLU A 316 6.75 -17.30 -1.40
C GLU A 316 6.36 -16.07 -0.56
N LEU A 317 6.87 -15.99 0.66
CA LEU A 317 6.71 -14.83 1.56
C LEU A 317 8.07 -14.33 2.06
N PRO A 318 8.23 -13.01 2.31
CA PRO A 318 9.43 -12.49 2.97
C PRO A 318 9.60 -13.08 4.38
N LEU A 319 10.83 -13.29 4.82
CA LEU A 319 11.18 -13.57 6.22
C LEU A 319 10.87 -12.36 7.12
N GLY A 320 10.51 -12.62 8.37
CA GLY A 320 10.20 -11.67 9.44
C GLY A 320 8.70 -11.40 9.67
N ASP A 321 8.40 -10.55 10.64
CA ASP A 321 7.03 -10.20 11.05
C ASP A 321 6.43 -9.16 10.09
N PRO A 322 5.36 -9.49 9.35
CA PRO A 322 4.72 -8.61 8.37
C PRO A 322 3.85 -7.52 9.03
N PHE A 323 3.56 -7.58 10.33
CA PHE A 323 2.86 -6.52 11.06
C PHE A 323 3.82 -5.45 11.55
N THR A 324 4.85 -5.90 12.29
CA THR A 324 5.79 -5.00 12.97
C THR A 324 6.90 -4.49 12.05
N GLY A 325 7.17 -5.19 10.94
CA GLY A 325 8.32 -4.87 10.08
C GLY A 325 9.65 -5.38 10.62
N ARG A 326 9.65 -6.21 11.67
CA ARG A 326 10.83 -6.65 12.42
C ARG A 326 11.15 -8.12 12.19
N GLU A 327 12.25 -8.60 12.76
CA GLU A 327 12.55 -10.03 12.80
C GLU A 327 11.41 -10.83 13.41
N TRP A 328 11.30 -12.09 13.00
CA TRP A 328 10.26 -12.99 13.47
C TRP A 328 10.45 -13.27 14.97
N ASP A 329 9.44 -12.95 15.77
CA ASP A 329 9.47 -13.02 17.24
C ASP A 329 8.41 -13.96 17.83
N LYS A 330 7.75 -14.77 17.00
CA LYS A 330 6.72 -15.71 17.43
C LYS A 330 7.36 -17.02 17.91
N ASP A 331 6.62 -17.75 18.74
CA ASP A 331 6.97 -19.04 19.35
C ASP A 331 6.99 -20.24 18.38
N ARG A 332 6.93 -19.98 17.07
CA ARG A 332 6.96 -21.00 16.01
C ARG A 332 7.90 -20.60 14.90
N ALA A 333 8.20 -21.51 13.98
CA ALA A 333 9.05 -21.23 12.83
C ALA A 333 8.43 -20.15 11.92
N ASP A 334 9.29 -19.30 11.34
CA ASP A 334 8.90 -18.33 10.33
C ASP A 334 8.54 -19.05 9.02
N PRO A 335 7.31 -18.92 8.50
CA PRO A 335 6.93 -19.52 7.22
C PRO A 335 7.47 -18.77 5.99
N GLY A 336 8.22 -17.68 6.17
CA GLY A 336 8.88 -16.97 5.08
C GLY A 336 9.95 -17.80 4.37
N THR A 337 10.15 -17.55 3.08
CA THR A 337 11.03 -18.35 2.21
C THR A 337 12.17 -17.54 1.59
N TYR A 338 12.16 -16.21 1.69
CA TYR A 338 13.22 -15.35 1.16
C TYR A 338 13.39 -14.05 1.95
N TRP A 339 14.54 -13.39 1.79
CA TRP A 339 14.76 -12.06 2.37
C TRP A 339 14.08 -10.99 1.51
N GLY A 340 13.10 -10.25 2.05
CA GLY A 340 12.40 -9.27 1.23
C GLY A 340 13.29 -8.12 0.78
N GLY A 341 13.02 -7.63 -0.43
CA GLY A 341 13.92 -6.73 -1.15
C GLY A 341 15.03 -7.45 -1.93
N THR A 342 15.06 -8.78 -1.92
CA THR A 342 15.83 -9.58 -2.89
C THR A 342 14.92 -9.93 -4.06
N PHE A 343 15.33 -9.51 -5.26
CA PHE A 343 14.57 -9.67 -6.50
C PHE A 343 15.40 -10.52 -7.46
N PRO A 344 15.12 -11.83 -7.57
CA PRO A 344 15.88 -12.74 -8.42
C PRO A 344 15.98 -12.29 -9.87
N GLU A 345 14.93 -11.60 -10.35
CA GLU A 345 14.87 -11.03 -11.70
C GLU A 345 15.93 -9.94 -11.96
N ASP A 346 16.52 -9.37 -10.91
CA ASP A 346 17.54 -8.33 -11.02
C ASP A 346 18.97 -8.92 -11.08
N GLY A 347 19.12 -10.25 -11.03
CA GLY A 347 20.42 -10.96 -11.07
C GLY A 347 21.33 -10.69 -9.87
N ASP A 348 22.62 -11.03 -9.98
CA ASP A 348 23.67 -10.67 -9.00
C ASP A 348 24.02 -9.17 -9.02
N MET A 349 23.08 -8.30 -9.40
CA MET A 349 23.25 -6.85 -9.22
C MET A 349 23.21 -6.57 -7.72
N VAL A 350 24.39 -6.70 -7.11
CA VAL A 350 24.73 -6.22 -5.79
C VAL A 350 24.40 -4.73 -5.78
N VAL A 351 23.20 -4.40 -5.30
CA VAL A 351 22.87 -3.03 -4.97
C VAL A 351 23.77 -2.68 -3.79
N ASN A 352 24.86 -1.96 -4.06
CA ASN A 352 25.51 -1.11 -3.08
C ASN A 352 24.51 0.00 -2.72
N VAL A 353 23.48 -0.36 -1.95
CA VAL A 353 22.66 0.62 -1.23
C VAL A 353 23.63 1.21 -0.23
N SER A 354 23.96 2.49 -0.39
CA SER A 354 24.64 3.23 0.67
C SER A 354 23.81 3.08 1.95
N ASP A 355 24.35 2.38 2.95
CA ASP A 355 23.71 2.10 4.25
C ASP A 355 23.36 3.35 5.07
N VAL A 356 23.48 4.56 4.51
CA VAL A 356 23.27 5.83 5.20
C VAL A 356 21.79 6.14 5.19
N ASP A 357 21.19 6.12 6.38
CA ASP A 357 19.84 6.61 6.61
C ASP A 357 19.77 8.11 6.22
N PRO A 358 18.98 8.51 5.21
CA PRO A 358 19.00 9.88 4.69
C PRO A 358 18.39 10.91 5.66
N ILE A 359 17.68 10.47 6.70
CA ILE A 359 17.10 11.34 7.73
C ILE A 359 18.12 11.58 8.85
N THR A 360 18.93 10.57 9.19
CA THR A 360 19.84 10.61 10.35
C THR A 360 21.32 10.65 10.01
N GLY A 361 21.70 10.44 8.75
CA GLY A 361 23.09 10.35 8.29
C GLY A 361 23.86 9.14 8.84
N ARG A 362 23.20 8.19 9.51
CA ARG A 362 23.86 7.03 10.16
C ARG A 362 23.90 5.82 9.25
N ARG A 363 25.04 5.13 9.19
CA ARG A 363 25.16 3.80 8.57
C ARG A 363 24.38 2.76 9.37
N ARG A 364 23.41 2.08 8.75
CA ARG A 364 22.72 0.91 9.32
C ARG A 364 23.70 -0.27 9.32
N ARG A 365 24.08 -0.78 10.51
CA ARG A 365 24.82 -2.04 10.60
C ARG A 365 23.86 -3.20 10.41
N TRP A 366 23.75 -3.70 9.19
CA TRP A 366 23.27 -5.07 8.98
C TRP A 366 24.45 -6.01 9.15
N ALA A 367 24.45 -6.80 10.22
CA ALA A 367 25.44 -7.85 10.40
C ALA A 367 25.20 -8.92 9.33
N ARG A 368 25.91 -8.85 8.19
CA ARG A 368 26.06 -9.99 7.28
C ARG A 368 26.82 -11.10 8.02
N ARG A 369 26.10 -12.00 8.69
CA ARG A 369 26.68 -13.32 9.02
C ARG A 369 26.70 -14.12 7.72
N GLN A 370 27.84 -14.15 7.05
CA GLN A 370 28.15 -15.21 6.10
C GLN A 370 28.07 -16.54 6.85
N VAL A 371 27.07 -17.36 6.53
CA VAL A 371 27.02 -18.76 6.95
C VAL A 371 28.07 -19.49 6.11
N VAL A 372 29.30 -19.53 6.60
CA VAL A 372 30.31 -20.47 6.12
C VAL A 372 29.92 -21.84 6.68
N LYS A 373 29.35 -22.70 5.82
CA LYS A 373 29.23 -24.15 6.11
C LYS A 373 30.64 -24.71 6.33
N ARG A 374 31.03 -24.94 7.58
CA ARG A 374 32.10 -25.89 7.91
C ARG A 374 31.44 -27.21 8.28
N PHE A 375 31.53 -28.17 7.36
CA PHE A 375 31.46 -29.58 7.70
C PHE A 375 32.67 -29.89 8.61
N GLN A 376 32.41 -30.27 9.85
CA GLN A 376 33.35 -31.03 10.66
C GLN A 376 32.72 -32.39 10.92
N ALA A 377 33.28 -33.41 10.28
CA ALA A 377 33.06 -34.80 10.62
C ALA A 377 33.59 -35.05 12.04
N THR A 378 32.74 -35.54 12.93
CA THR A 378 33.15 -36.11 14.22
C THR A 378 33.42 -37.61 14.03
N PRO A 379 34.58 -38.11 14.49
CA PRO A 379 34.86 -39.53 14.46
C PRO A 379 34.17 -40.25 15.62
N SER A 380 33.64 -41.42 15.28
CA SER A 380 33.18 -42.48 16.17
C SER A 380 34.26 -42.90 17.15
N HIS A 381 33.94 -42.87 18.46
CA HIS A 381 34.62 -43.71 19.44
C HIS A 381 33.61 -44.40 20.34
N HIS A 382 33.54 -45.72 20.17
CA HIS A 382 32.99 -46.68 21.10
C HIS A 382 33.57 -46.49 22.51
N ARG A 383 32.69 -46.47 23.53
CA ARG A 383 32.97 -47.08 24.82
C ARG A 383 31.75 -47.85 25.29
N LEU A 384 31.91 -49.16 25.29
CA LEU A 384 31.15 -50.13 26.07
C LEU A 384 31.32 -49.80 27.56
N ASN A 385 30.22 -49.72 28.30
CA ASN A 385 30.25 -49.91 29.74
C ASN A 385 29.34 -51.11 30.04
N VAL A 386 30.01 -52.18 30.45
CA VAL A 386 29.45 -53.44 30.92
C VAL A 386 29.04 -53.24 32.38
N GLY A 387 27.82 -53.67 32.71
CA GLY A 387 27.33 -53.74 34.08
C GLY A 387 28.09 -54.77 34.92
N GLY A 388 28.21 -54.49 36.21
CA GLY A 388 28.71 -55.40 37.22
C GLY A 388 27.97 -55.16 38.53
N THR A 389 27.27 -56.19 38.97
CA THR A 389 26.46 -56.35 40.18
C THR A 389 27.20 -56.14 41.51
N ALA A 390 26.52 -55.55 42.49
CA ALA A 390 26.25 -56.11 43.82
C ALA A 390 25.20 -55.23 44.53
#